data_AF-A0A2E9VM97-F1
#
_entry.id   AF-A0A2E9VM97-F1
#
_cell.length_a   1.000
_cell.length_b   1.000
_cell.length_c   1.000
_cell.angle_alpha   90.00
_cell.angle_beta   90.00
_cell.angle_gamma   90.00
#
_symmetry.space_group_name_H-M   'P 1'
#
loop_
_entity.id
_entity.type
_entity.pdbx_description
1 polymer ?
#
loop_
_entity_poly.entity_id
_entity_poly.type
_entity_poly.pdbx_seq_one_letter_code
_entity_poly.pdbx_strand_id
1 'polypeptide(L)'
;MAVFWTNKSVQPFADAGDPVSALIDHANNVLLEAVENGWTGPPFDTFELANLLGIAVIPCESIRDARLVALSKGLYRIEYNPLQPKARIRFSIAHEIAHTFFPDCHEIVRNRAPKHEIEGDEWQLEMLCNIIASELLMPLGSFPEIGHSEFSIDNLLRLRTRFQVSTEAVLLRFLKLSRIPCAVFAASGQQGSSTVLRIDYIRCANGWQLPFKSSWKIPSNSVVNECESIGFTAKGTEVWDSVVGEMQIECVAIPSYPGSDRPRVVGLLAPTDAEKMDIPTIQYLDGDATSPRGDGNRIVAHVVNDATPRWGGGFAKVVSRTWPNAQQDFISWAKQNQNRLNLGNNCLFQIEDDLWVFHMVAQHGYRQSLQPGIRYHHLETCLHALLEIANEHVASVHMPRIGCGQAGGNWSVVAELIDDILCRNGIDVTVYTLPTERAKWEKPERQRTLFDFSDSE
;
A
#
# COMPACT_ATOMS: atom_id res chain seq x y z
N MET A 1 7.19 -21.22 -4.44
CA MET A 1 6.55 -22.28 -3.65
C MET A 1 5.20 -21.73 -3.21
N ALA A 2 4.09 -22.36 -3.63
CA ALA A 2 2.76 -21.95 -3.15
C ALA A 2 2.73 -22.11 -1.64
N VAL A 3 2.47 -21.02 -0.92
CA VAL A 3 2.28 -21.06 0.54
C VAL A 3 1.00 -21.85 0.78
N PHE A 4 1.12 -23.01 1.43
CA PHE A 4 -0.05 -23.84 1.74
C PHE A 4 -0.70 -23.28 3.01
N TRP A 5 -1.82 -22.56 2.86
CA TRP A 5 -2.59 -22.00 3.96
C TRP A 5 -3.39 -23.10 4.66
N THR A 6 -3.13 -23.34 5.93
CA THR A 6 -3.81 -24.40 6.70
C THR A 6 -4.57 -23.86 7.90
N ASN A 7 -4.24 -22.66 8.36
CA ASN A 7 -4.87 -22.08 9.54
C ASN A 7 -6.36 -21.79 9.30
N LYS A 8 -7.20 -22.21 10.25
CA LYS A 8 -8.67 -22.13 10.11
C LYS A 8 -9.19 -20.71 9.94
N SER A 9 -8.55 -19.72 10.56
CA SER A 9 -8.93 -18.30 10.42
C SER A 9 -8.61 -17.78 9.01
N VAL A 10 -7.58 -18.34 8.37
CA VAL A 10 -7.07 -17.91 7.06
C VAL A 10 -7.76 -18.64 5.91
N GLN A 11 -8.17 -19.89 6.10
CA GLN A 11 -8.81 -20.74 5.07
C GLN A 11 -9.96 -20.06 4.31
N PRO A 12 -10.89 -19.33 4.94
CA PRO A 12 -11.97 -18.64 4.21
C PRO A 12 -11.47 -17.69 3.12
N PHE A 13 -10.31 -17.07 3.32
CA PHE A 13 -9.69 -16.19 2.33
C PHE A 13 -8.92 -16.97 1.27
N ALA A 14 -8.27 -18.07 1.67
CA ALA A 14 -7.50 -18.93 0.76
C ALA A 14 -8.39 -19.68 -0.23
N ASP A 15 -9.60 -20.06 0.20
CA ASP A 15 -10.60 -20.68 -0.66
C ASP A 15 -11.15 -19.71 -1.72
N ALA A 16 -11.13 -18.41 -1.43
CA ALA A 16 -11.60 -17.34 -2.30
C ALA A 16 -10.50 -16.72 -3.19
N GLY A 17 -9.23 -16.97 -2.89
CA GLY A 17 -8.09 -16.36 -3.60
C GLY A 17 -6.82 -16.32 -2.76
N ASP A 18 -6.04 -15.25 -2.89
CA ASP A 18 -4.85 -15.03 -2.06
C ASP A 18 -5.22 -14.29 -0.76
N PRO A 19 -4.99 -14.89 0.43
CA PRO A 19 -5.30 -14.26 1.72
C PRO A 19 -4.60 -12.92 1.97
N VAL A 20 -3.38 -12.76 1.45
CA VAL A 20 -2.62 -11.52 1.63
C VAL A 20 -3.34 -10.38 0.91
N SER A 21 -3.62 -10.55 -0.39
CA SER A 21 -4.37 -9.55 -1.17
C SER A 21 -5.75 -9.27 -0.57
N ALA A 22 -6.53 -10.31 -0.26
CA ALA A 22 -7.89 -10.13 0.26
C ALA A 22 -7.93 -9.33 1.58
N LEU A 23 -6.97 -9.54 2.48
CA LEU A 23 -6.89 -8.80 3.73
C LEU A 23 -6.33 -7.39 3.55
N ILE A 24 -5.38 -7.18 2.63
CA ILE A 24 -4.91 -5.83 2.27
C ILE A 24 -6.06 -5.02 1.68
N ASP A 25 -6.88 -5.61 0.81
CA ASP A 25 -8.06 -4.96 0.23
C ASP A 25 -9.07 -4.59 1.31
N HIS A 26 -9.32 -5.49 2.25
CA HIS A 26 -10.19 -5.21 3.39
C HIS A 26 -9.63 -4.08 4.27
N ALA A 27 -8.33 -4.09 4.55
CA ALA A 27 -7.65 -3.02 5.28
C ALA A 27 -7.78 -1.68 4.56
N ASN A 28 -7.53 -1.65 3.25
CA ASN A 28 -7.68 -0.44 2.44
C ASN A 28 -9.11 0.10 2.53
N ASN A 29 -10.13 -0.75 2.41
CA ASN A 29 -11.53 -0.33 2.56
C ASN A 29 -11.83 0.29 3.93
N VAL A 30 -11.35 -0.34 5.01
CA VAL A 30 -11.49 0.18 6.38
C VAL A 30 -10.79 1.53 6.54
N LEU A 31 -9.55 1.64 6.04
CA LEU A 31 -8.78 2.87 6.13
C LEU A 31 -9.47 4.00 5.37
N LEU A 32 -10.03 3.71 4.21
CA LEU A 32 -10.76 4.70 3.42
C LEU A 32 -11.98 5.22 4.16
N GLU A 33 -12.83 4.33 4.70
CA GLU A 33 -13.98 4.72 5.51
C GLU A 33 -13.55 5.50 6.77
N ALA A 34 -12.44 5.10 7.40
CA ALA A 34 -11.93 5.82 8.56
C ALA A 34 -11.51 7.24 8.21
N VAL A 35 -10.74 7.39 7.13
CA VAL A 35 -10.29 8.71 6.67
C VAL A 35 -11.48 9.59 6.26
N GLU A 36 -12.48 9.00 5.62
CA GLU A 36 -13.77 9.62 5.30
C GLU A 36 -14.53 10.14 6.53
N ASN A 37 -14.32 9.50 7.68
CA ASN A 37 -14.89 9.90 8.96
C ASN A 37 -13.94 10.76 9.81
N GLY A 38 -12.91 11.37 9.20
CA GLY A 38 -12.03 12.34 9.86
C GLY A 38 -10.73 11.77 10.42
N TRP A 39 -10.41 10.50 10.14
CA TRP A 39 -9.15 9.92 10.57
C TRP A 39 -7.97 10.51 9.80
N THR A 40 -7.06 11.16 10.52
CA THR A 40 -5.95 11.93 9.92
C THR A 40 -4.58 11.38 10.28
N GLY A 41 -3.58 11.76 9.49
CA GLY A 41 -2.17 11.42 9.69
C GLY A 41 -1.28 12.06 8.61
N PRO A 42 0.02 11.78 8.62
CA PRO A 42 0.77 11.03 9.62
C PRO A 42 1.15 11.87 10.87
N PRO A 43 1.29 11.27 12.06
CA PRO A 43 1.08 9.85 12.35
C PRO A 43 -0.42 9.51 12.37
N PHE A 44 -0.81 8.43 11.71
CA PHE A 44 -2.18 7.94 11.69
C PHE A 44 -2.63 7.43 13.07
N ASP A 45 -3.72 7.93 13.65
CA ASP A 45 -4.09 7.60 15.04
C ASP A 45 -4.82 6.26 15.18
N THR A 46 -4.16 5.26 15.76
CA THR A 46 -4.74 3.92 15.94
C THR A 46 -5.88 3.88 16.96
N PHE A 47 -5.93 4.82 17.91
CA PHE A 47 -7.03 4.91 18.87
C PHE A 47 -8.29 5.44 18.20
N GLU A 48 -8.14 6.48 17.36
CA GLU A 48 -9.24 7.02 16.57
C GLU A 48 -9.77 5.99 15.57
N LEU A 49 -8.87 5.27 14.87
CA LEU A 49 -9.26 4.18 13.98
C LEU A 49 -10.08 3.10 14.72
N ALA A 50 -9.62 2.66 15.88
CA ALA A 50 -10.37 1.70 16.70
C ALA A 50 -11.75 2.24 17.09
N ASN A 51 -11.84 3.52 17.48
CA ASN A 51 -13.10 4.16 17.83
C ASN A 51 -14.08 4.24 16.64
N LEU A 52 -13.59 4.57 15.44
CA LEU A 52 -14.39 4.58 14.21
C LEU A 52 -14.93 3.19 13.86
N LEU A 53 -14.18 2.14 14.20
CA LEU A 53 -14.61 0.75 14.06
C LEU A 53 -15.49 0.25 15.22
N GLY A 54 -15.83 1.12 16.19
CA GLY A 54 -16.62 0.76 17.36
C GLY A 54 -15.89 -0.15 18.35
N ILE A 55 -14.56 -0.16 18.32
CA ILE A 55 -13.70 -0.98 19.19
C ILE A 55 -13.19 -0.12 20.34
N ALA A 56 -13.58 -0.47 21.56
CA ALA A 56 -13.07 0.23 22.76
C ALA A 56 -11.59 -0.10 22.99
N VAL A 57 -10.75 0.89 23.28
CA VAL A 57 -9.33 0.70 23.61
C VAL A 57 -9.08 1.09 25.06
N ILE A 58 -8.62 0.15 25.89
CA ILE A 58 -8.48 0.34 27.35
C ILE A 58 -7.05 0.00 27.81
N PRO A 59 -6.40 0.82 28.67
CA PRO A 59 -5.10 0.49 29.23
C PRO A 59 -5.20 -0.68 30.22
N CYS A 60 -4.23 -1.59 30.16
CA CYS A 60 -4.12 -2.78 30.99
C CYS A 60 -2.64 -3.10 31.23
N GLU A 61 -2.13 -2.86 32.44
CA GLU A 61 -0.70 -3.06 32.77
C GLU A 61 -0.33 -4.54 32.94
N SER A 62 -1.32 -5.42 33.14
CA SER A 62 -1.09 -6.85 33.41
C SER A 62 -0.79 -7.69 32.16
N ILE A 63 -0.79 -7.08 30.97
CA ILE A 63 -0.51 -7.76 29.70
C ILE A 63 0.80 -7.26 29.11
N ARG A 64 1.41 -8.03 28.21
CA ARG A 64 2.71 -7.67 27.62
C ARG A 64 2.62 -6.49 26.66
N ASP A 65 1.78 -6.59 25.64
CA ASP A 65 1.71 -5.62 24.53
C ASP A 65 0.26 -5.13 24.32
N ALA A 66 -0.57 -5.93 23.66
CA ALA A 66 -2.00 -5.73 23.52
C ALA A 66 -2.70 -7.09 23.35
N ARG A 67 -4.02 -7.11 23.51
CA ARG A 67 -4.88 -8.26 23.20
C ARG A 67 -6.28 -7.81 22.78
N LEU A 68 -6.89 -8.58 21.88
CA LEU A 68 -8.28 -8.45 21.50
C LEU A 68 -9.18 -9.30 22.41
N VAL A 69 -10.21 -8.67 22.98
CA VAL A 69 -11.22 -9.31 23.83
C VAL A 69 -12.58 -9.19 23.17
N ALA A 70 -13.20 -10.32 22.84
CA ALA A 70 -14.58 -10.37 22.38
C ALA A 70 -15.55 -10.22 23.57
N LEU A 71 -16.40 -9.20 23.54
CA LEU A 71 -17.44 -8.99 24.56
C LEU A 71 -18.74 -9.70 24.16
N SER A 72 -19.10 -9.60 22.88
CA SER A 72 -20.19 -10.33 22.22
C SER A 72 -19.92 -10.37 20.71
N LYS A 73 -20.73 -11.12 19.94
CA LYS A 73 -20.57 -11.17 18.47
C LYS A 73 -20.62 -9.76 17.86
N GLY A 74 -19.53 -9.36 17.20
CA GLY A 74 -19.39 -8.02 16.59
C GLY A 74 -19.09 -6.88 17.55
N LEU A 75 -18.84 -7.15 18.84
CA LEU A 75 -18.46 -6.14 19.83
C LEU A 75 -17.14 -6.54 20.49
N TYR A 76 -16.11 -5.75 20.22
CA TYR A 76 -14.75 -6.04 20.65
C TYR A 76 -14.17 -4.92 21.52
N ARG A 77 -13.20 -5.30 22.33
CA ARG A 77 -12.35 -4.39 23.09
C ARG A 77 -10.90 -4.76 22.90
N ILE A 78 -10.04 -3.76 22.70
CA ILE A 78 -8.59 -3.91 22.74
C ILE A 78 -8.10 -3.47 24.11
N GLU A 79 -7.34 -4.33 24.76
CA GLU A 79 -6.57 -3.97 25.95
C GLU A 79 -5.11 -3.77 25.54
N TYR A 80 -4.45 -2.70 25.97
CA TYR A 80 -3.03 -2.43 25.65
C TYR A 80 -2.22 -2.10 26.90
N ASN A 81 -0.93 -2.44 26.90
CA ASN A 81 -0.02 -2.08 27.97
C ASN A 81 0.48 -0.63 27.78
N PRO A 82 0.11 0.32 28.66
CA PRO A 82 0.51 1.72 28.54
C PRO A 82 2.00 1.96 28.86
N LEU A 83 2.70 0.98 29.44
CA LEU A 83 4.12 1.06 29.77
C LEU A 83 5.03 0.79 28.58
N GLN A 84 4.48 0.32 27.45
CA GLN A 84 5.25 0.09 26.22
C GLN A 84 5.63 1.42 25.54
N PRO A 85 6.75 1.46 24.79
CA PRO A 85 7.08 2.62 23.97
C PRO A 85 5.96 2.99 22.99
N LYS A 86 5.76 4.29 22.73
CA LYS A 86 4.64 4.79 21.91
C LYS A 86 4.48 4.09 20.55
N ALA A 87 5.57 3.86 19.82
CA ALA A 87 5.54 3.14 18.54
C ALA A 87 5.11 1.67 18.71
N ARG A 88 5.49 1.03 19.83
CA ARG A 88 5.06 -0.34 20.17
C ARG A 88 3.58 -0.39 20.51
N ILE A 89 3.07 0.57 21.28
CA ILE A 89 1.63 0.69 21.58
C ILE A 89 0.84 0.81 20.27
N ARG A 90 1.20 1.77 19.40
CA ARG A 90 0.53 2.00 18.12
C ARG A 90 0.50 0.74 17.26
N PHE A 91 1.64 0.07 17.08
CA PHE A 91 1.70 -1.18 16.34
C PHE A 91 0.86 -2.29 16.96
N SER A 92 0.86 -2.40 18.28
CA SER A 92 0.09 -3.44 18.96
C SER A 92 -1.41 -3.21 18.81
N ILE A 93 -1.88 -1.97 18.92
CA ILE A 93 -3.30 -1.64 18.67
C ILE A 93 -3.67 -1.92 17.21
N ALA A 94 -2.85 -1.48 16.24
CA ALA A 94 -3.10 -1.78 14.82
C ALA A 94 -3.14 -3.29 14.54
N HIS A 95 -2.29 -4.07 15.21
CA HIS A 95 -2.28 -5.53 15.12
C HIS A 95 -3.57 -6.15 15.70
N GLU A 96 -4.06 -5.68 16.84
CA GLU A 96 -5.34 -6.16 17.37
C GLU A 96 -6.54 -5.72 16.52
N ILE A 97 -6.49 -4.55 15.88
CA ILE A 97 -7.48 -4.16 14.86
C ILE A 97 -7.45 -5.15 13.70
N ALA A 98 -6.27 -5.51 13.20
CA ALA A 98 -6.13 -6.47 12.11
C ALA A 98 -6.74 -7.85 12.46
N HIS A 99 -6.64 -8.29 13.73
CA HIS A 99 -7.31 -9.51 14.16
C HIS A 99 -8.83 -9.49 13.98
N THR A 100 -9.47 -8.31 14.04
CA THR A 100 -10.93 -8.20 13.82
C THR A 100 -11.35 -8.48 12.38
N PHE A 101 -10.41 -8.48 11.44
CA PHE A 101 -10.69 -8.71 10.01
C PHE A 101 -10.95 -10.18 9.69
N PHE A 102 -10.66 -11.08 10.63
CA PHE A 102 -10.88 -12.51 10.45
C PHE A 102 -12.27 -12.92 10.98
N PRO A 103 -13.06 -13.73 10.23
CA PRO A 103 -14.46 -14.03 10.58
C PRO A 103 -14.66 -14.68 11.96
N ASP A 104 -13.68 -15.47 12.39
CA ASP A 104 -13.67 -16.27 13.62
C ASP A 104 -13.13 -15.49 14.84
N CYS A 105 -12.81 -14.19 14.71
CA CYS A 105 -12.25 -13.39 15.79
C CYS A 105 -13.14 -13.28 17.05
N HIS A 106 -14.41 -13.70 16.96
CA HIS A 106 -15.35 -13.76 18.07
C HIS A 106 -15.36 -15.10 18.84
N GLU A 107 -14.73 -16.14 18.31
CA GLU A 107 -14.77 -17.51 18.85
C GLU A 107 -13.61 -17.79 19.84
N ILE A 108 -12.55 -16.97 19.83
CA ILE A 108 -11.31 -17.19 20.59
C ILE A 108 -10.81 -15.85 21.17
N VAL A 109 -10.41 -15.83 22.44
CA VAL A 109 -9.64 -14.70 23.01
C VAL A 109 -8.21 -14.77 22.46
N ARG A 110 -7.84 -13.83 21.58
CA ARG A 110 -6.52 -13.81 20.92
C ARG A 110 -5.53 -12.99 21.75
N ASN A 111 -4.44 -13.61 22.16
CA ASN A 111 -3.32 -12.92 22.78
C ASN A 111 -2.18 -12.82 21.77
N ARG A 112 -1.49 -11.68 21.71
CA ARG A 112 -0.25 -11.56 20.93
C ARG A 112 0.80 -12.53 21.47
N ALA A 113 0.99 -13.66 20.79
CA ALA A 113 1.90 -14.71 21.23
C ALA A 113 3.35 -14.37 20.86
N PRO A 114 4.34 -14.62 21.73
CA PRO A 114 5.74 -14.61 21.32
C PRO A 114 6.01 -15.71 20.26
N LYS A 115 6.97 -15.48 19.35
CA LYS A 115 7.42 -16.42 18.29
C LYS A 115 7.71 -17.87 18.73
N HIS A 116 7.85 -18.12 20.03
CA HIS A 116 8.23 -19.39 20.67
C HIS A 116 7.02 -20.18 21.20
N GLU A 117 5.82 -19.58 21.22
CA GLU A 117 4.56 -20.20 21.68
C GLU A 117 3.57 -20.45 20.53
N ILE A 118 3.97 -20.16 19.30
CA ILE A 118 3.15 -20.36 18.10
C ILE A 118 3.13 -21.87 17.77
N GLU A 119 2.08 -22.57 18.21
CA GLU A 119 1.85 -23.97 17.84
C GLU A 119 1.26 -24.08 16.43
N GLY A 120 1.78 -25.04 15.64
CA GLY A 120 1.19 -25.40 14.35
C GLY A 120 1.22 -24.28 13.31
N ASP A 121 0.04 -23.87 12.82
CA ASP A 121 -0.12 -22.93 11.71
C ASP A 121 -0.54 -21.51 12.11
N GLU A 122 -0.61 -21.22 13.42
CA GLU A 122 -0.91 -19.88 13.98
C GLU A 122 0.03 -18.79 13.46
N TRP A 123 1.24 -19.16 13.00
CA TRP A 123 2.17 -18.22 12.38
C TRP A 123 1.60 -17.57 11.12
N GLN A 124 0.68 -18.25 10.41
CA GLN A 124 0.04 -17.73 9.20
C GLN A 124 -0.86 -16.54 9.55
N LEU A 125 -1.66 -16.68 10.61
CA LEU A 125 -2.52 -15.62 11.13
C LEU A 125 -1.70 -14.43 11.63
N GLU A 126 -0.71 -14.69 12.49
CA GLU A 126 0.18 -13.67 13.05
C GLU A 126 0.95 -12.90 11.97
N MET A 127 1.41 -13.60 10.92
CA MET A 127 2.07 -12.97 9.77
C MET A 127 1.12 -12.00 9.06
N LEU A 128 -0.10 -12.44 8.74
CA LEU A 128 -1.09 -11.61 8.07
C LEU A 128 -1.48 -10.39 8.92
N CYS A 129 -1.67 -10.56 10.23
CA CYS A 129 -1.97 -9.44 11.14
C CYS A 129 -0.83 -8.41 11.17
N ASN A 130 0.44 -8.84 11.10
CA ASN A 130 1.57 -7.91 11.00
C ASN A 130 1.62 -7.16 9.66
N ILE A 131 1.26 -7.81 8.55
CA ILE A 131 1.14 -7.15 7.23
C ILE A 131 0.05 -6.07 7.31
N ILE A 132 -1.13 -6.42 7.78
CA ILE A 132 -2.25 -5.50 7.88
C ILE A 132 -1.96 -4.35 8.85
N ALA A 133 -1.41 -4.63 10.03
CA ALA A 133 -1.01 -3.57 10.97
C ALA A 133 -0.04 -2.56 10.32
N SER A 134 0.84 -3.02 9.42
CA SER A 134 1.75 -2.14 8.69
C SER A 134 0.99 -1.28 7.68
N GLU A 135 0.04 -1.84 6.93
CA GLU A 135 -0.83 -1.07 6.02
C GLU A 135 -1.69 -0.06 6.79
N LEU A 136 -2.24 -0.41 7.97
CA LEU A 136 -3.03 0.52 8.79
C LEU A 136 -2.20 1.70 9.31
N LEU A 137 -0.89 1.52 9.52
CA LEU A 137 0.00 2.59 9.99
C LEU A 137 0.63 3.41 8.86
N MET A 138 0.64 2.85 7.65
CA MET A 138 1.30 3.38 6.45
C MET A 138 0.45 3.09 5.20
N PRO A 139 -0.75 3.70 5.09
CA PRO A 139 -1.68 3.41 4.01
C PRO A 139 -1.15 3.80 2.62
N LEU A 140 -1.74 3.24 1.56
CA LEU A 140 -1.52 3.67 0.17
C LEU A 140 -1.59 5.20 0.04
N GLY A 141 -0.74 5.77 -0.80
CA GLY A 141 -0.62 7.20 -1.04
C GLY A 141 0.17 7.97 0.03
N SER A 142 0.65 7.30 1.10
CA SER A 142 1.40 7.94 2.20
C SER A 142 2.81 8.41 1.80
N PHE A 143 3.40 7.84 0.74
CA PHE A 143 4.80 8.05 0.37
C PHE A 143 4.97 8.48 -1.09
N PRO A 144 4.36 9.60 -1.54
CA PRO A 144 4.50 10.04 -2.92
C PRO A 144 5.95 10.38 -3.27
N GLU A 145 6.77 10.73 -2.28
CA GLU A 145 8.17 11.10 -2.44
C GLU A 145 9.12 9.90 -2.60
N ILE A 146 8.76 8.70 -2.11
CA ILE A 146 9.67 7.55 -2.09
C ILE A 146 10.01 7.08 -3.51
N GLY A 147 9.04 7.08 -4.43
CA GLY A 147 9.25 6.68 -5.82
C GLY A 147 10.28 7.52 -6.57
N HIS A 148 10.61 8.71 -6.05
CA HIS A 148 11.62 9.62 -6.58
C HIS A 148 12.85 9.79 -5.67
N SER A 149 12.80 9.28 -4.45
CA SER A 149 13.83 9.53 -3.42
C SER A 149 15.07 8.66 -3.61
N GLU A 150 16.20 9.21 -3.21
CA GLU A 150 17.48 8.51 -3.15
C GLU A 150 17.46 7.39 -2.08
N PHE A 151 18.15 6.29 -2.38
CA PHE A 151 18.48 5.23 -1.45
C PHE A 151 19.20 5.82 -0.22
N SER A 152 18.51 5.99 0.91
CA SER A 152 19.09 6.63 2.10
C SER A 152 18.40 6.21 3.39
N ILE A 153 19.16 5.64 4.33
CA ILE A 153 18.67 5.31 5.67
C ILE A 153 18.23 6.57 6.43
N ASP A 154 18.81 7.74 6.15
CA ASP A 154 18.44 9.00 6.80
C ASP A 154 17.01 9.43 6.43
N ASN A 155 16.67 9.33 5.14
CA ASN A 155 15.31 9.60 4.66
C ASN A 155 14.32 8.63 5.32
N LEU A 156 14.67 7.36 5.44
CA LEU A 156 13.82 6.37 6.11
C LEU A 156 13.66 6.65 7.61
N LEU A 157 14.70 7.12 8.30
CA LEU A 157 14.61 7.51 9.71
C LEU A 157 13.73 8.75 9.92
N ARG A 158 13.74 9.71 8.97
CA ARG A 158 12.79 10.83 8.96
C ARG A 158 11.35 10.33 8.81
N LEU A 159 11.11 9.42 7.87
CA LEU A 159 9.80 8.81 7.66
C LEU A 159 9.32 8.01 8.88
N ARG A 160 10.20 7.20 9.49
CA ARG A 160 9.93 6.50 10.75
C ARG A 160 9.42 7.46 11.83
N THR A 161 10.05 8.64 11.94
CA THR A 161 9.66 9.66 12.91
C THR A 161 8.31 10.28 12.57
N ARG A 162 8.09 10.63 11.29
CA ARG A 162 6.84 11.20 10.79
C ARG A 162 5.64 10.26 11.00
N PHE A 163 5.80 8.98 10.70
CA PHE A 163 4.74 7.96 10.80
C PHE A 163 4.64 7.31 12.19
N GLN A 164 5.66 7.49 13.04
CA GLN A 164 5.78 6.88 14.38
C GLN A 164 5.65 5.34 14.35
N VAL A 165 6.40 4.72 13.44
CA VAL A 165 6.45 3.26 13.22
C VAL A 165 7.85 2.69 13.50
N SER A 166 8.05 1.38 13.31
CA SER A 166 9.38 0.76 13.40
C SER A 166 10.22 1.04 12.14
N THR A 167 11.54 1.02 12.27
CA THR A 167 12.45 1.14 11.12
C THR A 167 12.22 0.02 10.10
N GLU A 168 12.01 -1.21 10.56
CA GLU A 168 11.73 -2.36 9.69
C GLU A 168 10.48 -2.16 8.84
N ALA A 169 9.41 -1.59 9.41
CA ALA A 169 8.17 -1.34 8.67
C ALA A 169 8.40 -0.34 7.53
N VAL A 170 9.10 0.77 7.80
CA VAL A 170 9.44 1.76 6.76
C VAL A 170 10.35 1.17 5.70
N LEU A 171 11.34 0.36 6.09
CA LEU A 171 12.23 -0.32 5.15
C LEU A 171 11.45 -1.26 4.21
N LEU A 172 10.54 -2.07 4.74
CA LEU A 172 9.71 -2.95 3.92
C LEU A 172 8.77 -2.18 3.00
N ARG A 173 8.21 -1.06 3.48
CA ARG A 173 7.39 -0.18 2.63
C ARG A 173 8.21 0.49 1.53
N PHE A 174 9.42 0.95 1.85
CA PHE A 174 10.37 1.46 0.87
C PHE A 174 10.71 0.40 -0.19
N LEU A 175 10.97 -0.84 0.21
CA LEU A 175 11.26 -1.94 -0.70
C LEU A 175 10.12 -2.17 -1.70
N LYS A 176 8.86 -2.15 -1.23
CA LYS A 176 7.66 -2.27 -2.08
C LYS A 176 7.61 -1.14 -3.12
N LEU A 177 7.92 0.09 -2.71
CA LEU A 177 7.83 1.28 -3.56
C LEU A 177 9.10 1.55 -4.39
N SER A 178 10.21 0.89 -4.10
CA SER A 178 11.47 1.08 -4.81
C SER A 178 11.38 0.72 -6.29
N ARG A 179 12.06 1.50 -7.13
CA ARG A 179 12.24 1.28 -8.58
C ARG A 179 13.70 1.01 -8.96
N ILE A 180 14.58 0.90 -7.97
CA ILE A 180 15.96 0.48 -8.13
C ILE A 180 16.11 -0.94 -7.57
N PRO A 181 17.00 -1.77 -8.14
CA PRO A 181 17.38 -3.05 -7.54
C PRO A 181 17.92 -2.81 -6.13
N CYS A 182 17.17 -3.25 -5.13
CA CYS A 182 17.56 -3.10 -3.74
C CYS A 182 16.98 -4.22 -2.86
N ALA A 183 17.52 -4.36 -1.66
CA ALA A 183 17.12 -5.34 -0.69
C ALA A 183 17.11 -4.73 0.72
N VAL A 184 16.21 -5.22 1.56
CA VAL A 184 16.18 -4.93 2.99
C VAL A 184 16.67 -6.16 3.73
N PHE A 185 17.53 -5.97 4.72
CA PHE A 185 17.97 -7.03 5.61
C PHE A 185 17.73 -6.68 7.07
N ALA A 186 17.62 -7.72 7.88
CA ALA A 186 17.79 -7.64 9.32
C ALA A 186 18.87 -8.62 9.75
N ALA A 187 19.67 -8.24 10.73
CA ALA A 187 20.76 -9.04 11.26
C ALA A 187 20.85 -8.93 12.78
N SER A 188 21.31 -10.01 13.41
CA SER A 188 21.52 -10.07 14.85
C SER A 188 22.75 -10.91 15.21
N GLY A 189 23.32 -10.66 16.38
CA GLY A 189 24.34 -11.51 16.97
C GLY A 189 23.69 -12.70 17.67
N GLN A 190 24.25 -13.91 17.54
CA GLN A 190 23.78 -15.06 18.31
C GLN A 190 24.15 -14.95 19.79
N GLN A 191 23.32 -15.52 20.67
CA GLN A 191 23.66 -15.69 22.09
C GLN A 191 24.90 -16.59 22.22
N GLY A 192 25.91 -16.12 22.95
CA GLY A 192 27.22 -16.77 23.10
C GLY A 192 28.35 -15.93 22.52
N SER A 193 29.60 -16.23 22.88
CA SER A 193 30.82 -15.44 22.65
C SER A 193 31.17 -15.06 21.19
N SER A 194 30.33 -15.41 20.22
CA SER A 194 30.53 -15.03 18.83
C SER A 194 30.06 -13.59 18.60
N THR A 195 31.01 -12.70 18.33
CA THR A 195 30.75 -11.31 17.94
C THR A 195 30.12 -11.16 16.55
N VAL A 196 29.90 -12.27 15.84
CA VAL A 196 29.56 -12.29 14.42
C VAL A 196 28.07 -12.05 14.22
N LEU A 197 27.75 -11.00 13.48
CA LEU A 197 26.39 -10.74 13.02
C LEU A 197 26.00 -11.73 11.91
N ARG A 198 24.75 -12.19 11.96
CA ARG A 198 24.15 -13.04 10.94
C ARG A 198 22.85 -12.43 10.45
N ILE A 199 22.55 -12.65 9.17
CA ILE A 199 21.28 -12.25 8.58
C ILE A 199 20.15 -13.07 9.22
N ASP A 200 19.20 -12.38 9.85
CA ASP A 200 17.94 -12.97 10.30
C ASP A 200 17.08 -13.27 9.06
N TYR A 201 16.89 -12.25 8.21
CA TYR A 201 16.20 -12.33 6.93
C TYR A 201 16.71 -11.26 5.95
N ILE A 202 16.48 -11.51 4.66
CA ILE A 202 16.65 -10.55 3.58
C ILE A 202 15.41 -10.60 2.66
N ARG A 203 15.04 -9.45 2.10
CA ARG A 203 13.95 -9.29 1.13
C ARG A 203 14.46 -8.43 0.00
N CYS A 204 14.30 -8.88 -1.24
CA CYS A 204 14.73 -8.14 -2.43
C CYS A 204 13.51 -7.50 -3.10
N ALA A 205 13.74 -6.38 -3.79
CA ALA A 205 12.77 -5.78 -4.69
C ALA A 205 12.46 -6.75 -5.85
N ASN A 206 11.27 -6.59 -6.45
CA ASN A 206 10.83 -7.46 -7.54
C ASN A 206 11.87 -7.49 -8.68
N GLY A 207 12.17 -8.70 -9.18
CA GLY A 207 13.14 -8.89 -10.26
C GLY A 207 14.62 -8.95 -9.84
N TRP A 208 14.97 -8.65 -8.58
CA TRP A 208 16.34 -8.80 -8.07
C TRP A 208 16.45 -9.97 -7.09
N GLN A 209 17.53 -10.74 -7.18
CA GLN A 209 17.77 -11.90 -6.32
C GLN A 209 19.19 -11.88 -5.79
N LEU A 210 19.32 -12.08 -4.49
CA LEU A 210 20.61 -12.21 -3.81
C LEU A 210 20.79 -13.64 -3.30
N PRO A 211 22.03 -14.17 -3.28
CA PRO A 211 22.31 -15.51 -2.76
C PRO A 211 22.24 -15.59 -1.23
N PHE A 212 22.16 -14.45 -0.54
CA PHE A 212 22.15 -14.38 0.91
C PHE A 212 20.86 -14.97 1.49
N LYS A 213 21.00 -15.80 2.53
CA LYS A 213 19.88 -16.44 3.23
C LYS A 213 19.98 -16.22 4.73
N SER A 214 18.94 -16.60 5.46
CA SER A 214 18.97 -16.61 6.92
C SER A 214 20.20 -17.37 7.43
N SER A 215 20.78 -16.89 8.53
CA SER A 215 22.02 -17.34 9.14
C SER A 215 23.32 -17.10 8.34
N TRP A 216 23.26 -16.44 7.17
CA TRP A 216 24.44 -16.01 6.44
C TRP A 216 25.28 -15.06 7.31
N LYS A 217 26.60 -15.26 7.34
CA LYS A 217 27.51 -14.52 8.22
C LYS A 217 27.95 -13.22 7.56
N ILE A 218 27.70 -12.10 8.23
CA ILE A 218 28.18 -10.80 7.77
C ILE A 218 29.72 -10.75 7.94
N PRO A 219 30.47 -10.25 6.94
CA PRO A 219 31.92 -10.11 7.04
C PRO A 219 32.29 -9.27 8.27
N SER A 220 33.36 -9.65 8.98
CA SER A 220 33.77 -8.97 10.21
C SER A 220 34.23 -7.53 9.99
N ASN A 221 34.63 -7.18 8.77
CA ASN A 221 35.04 -5.83 8.35
C ASN A 221 33.90 -5.02 7.71
N SER A 222 32.66 -5.53 7.72
CA SER A 222 31.50 -4.80 7.20
C SER A 222 31.13 -3.64 8.13
N VAL A 223 30.74 -2.50 7.54
CA VAL A 223 30.19 -1.31 8.23
C VAL A 223 28.96 -1.65 9.07
N VAL A 224 28.27 -2.76 8.77
CA VAL A 224 27.16 -3.25 9.60
C VAL A 224 27.62 -3.55 11.03
N ASN A 225 28.88 -3.92 11.24
CA ASN A 225 29.44 -4.14 12.57
C ASN A 225 29.73 -2.83 13.33
N GLU A 226 29.72 -1.66 12.67
CA GLU A 226 29.88 -0.35 13.32
C GLU A 226 28.61 0.12 14.04
N CYS A 227 27.46 -0.51 13.77
CA CYS A 227 26.19 -0.25 14.42
C CYS A 227 26.13 -0.85 15.85
N GLU A 228 27.02 -0.40 16.73
CA GLU A 228 27.21 -0.98 18.07
C GLU A 228 26.14 -0.56 19.10
N SER A 229 25.45 0.56 18.87
CA SER A 229 24.47 1.13 19.80
C SER A 229 23.17 1.51 19.09
N ILE A 230 22.03 1.37 19.78
CA ILE A 230 20.71 1.68 19.21
C ILE A 230 20.69 3.11 18.66
N GLY A 231 20.25 3.25 17.41
CA GLY A 231 20.19 4.52 16.68
C GLY A 231 21.46 4.88 15.90
N PHE A 232 22.56 4.16 16.07
CA PHE A 232 23.77 4.39 15.28
C PHE A 232 23.55 3.91 13.86
N THR A 233 23.95 4.74 12.89
CA THR A 233 23.88 4.45 11.46
C THR A 233 25.27 4.18 10.91
N ALA A 234 25.38 3.28 9.95
CA ALA A 234 26.61 3.05 9.19
C ALA A 234 26.31 2.97 7.70
N LYS A 235 27.24 3.47 6.90
CA LYS A 235 27.13 3.55 5.44
C LYS A 235 28.45 3.19 4.79
N GLY A 236 28.41 2.41 3.73
CA GLY A 236 29.63 2.01 3.03
C GLY A 236 29.35 1.29 1.73
N THR A 237 30.42 1.09 0.99
CA THR A 237 30.44 0.31 -0.25
C THR A 237 31.25 -0.95 0.01
N GLU A 238 30.64 -2.11 -0.21
CA GLU A 238 31.19 -3.40 0.19
C GLU A 238 30.97 -4.51 -0.82
N VAL A 239 31.87 -5.49 -0.81
CA VAL A 239 31.73 -6.76 -1.53
C VAL A 239 31.54 -7.87 -0.50
N TRP A 240 30.31 -8.33 -0.32
CA TRP A 240 29.98 -9.46 0.56
C TRP A 240 30.20 -10.81 -0.10
N ASP A 241 30.01 -10.86 -1.41
CA ASP A 241 30.18 -12.05 -2.24
C ASP A 241 30.67 -11.62 -3.62
N SER A 242 31.68 -12.30 -4.15
CA SER A 242 32.32 -11.93 -5.42
C SER A 242 31.40 -12.05 -6.64
N VAL A 243 30.35 -12.88 -6.56
CA VAL A 243 29.37 -13.06 -7.64
C VAL A 243 28.36 -11.92 -7.64
N VAL A 244 27.97 -11.44 -6.46
CA VAL A 244 27.07 -10.28 -6.31
C VAL A 244 27.78 -8.98 -6.70
N GLY A 245 29.06 -8.89 -6.40
CA GLY A 245 29.87 -7.70 -6.68
C GLY A 245 29.73 -6.63 -5.61
N GLU A 246 30.03 -5.40 -6.00
CA GLU A 246 30.05 -4.24 -5.11
C GLU A 246 28.63 -3.71 -4.86
N MET A 247 28.33 -3.42 -3.60
CA MET A 247 27.03 -2.93 -3.15
C MET A 247 27.18 -1.75 -2.21
N GLN A 248 26.27 -0.79 -2.32
CA GLN A 248 26.03 0.22 -1.30
C GLN A 248 25.20 -0.39 -0.18
N ILE A 249 25.65 -0.17 1.05
CA ILE A 249 25.00 -0.62 2.27
C ILE A 249 24.76 0.59 3.16
N GLU A 250 23.51 0.80 3.57
CA GLU A 250 23.17 1.75 4.61
C GLU A 250 22.31 1.06 5.67
N CYS A 251 22.68 1.20 6.93
CA CYS A 251 22.04 0.46 8.02
C CYS A 251 21.97 1.27 9.31
N VAL A 252 21.15 0.77 10.25
CA VAL A 252 20.94 1.37 11.56
C VAL A 252 20.73 0.29 12.62
N ALA A 253 21.31 0.49 13.80
CA ALA A 253 21.06 -0.34 14.96
C ALA A 253 19.68 -0.05 15.57
N ILE A 254 18.93 -1.11 15.85
CA ILE A 254 17.60 -1.09 16.46
C ILE A 254 17.59 -1.95 17.74
N PRO A 255 16.55 -1.84 18.58
CA PRO A 255 16.46 -2.64 19.81
C PRO A 255 16.68 -4.14 19.60
N SER A 256 17.31 -4.77 20.59
CA SER A 256 17.63 -6.19 20.62
C SER A 256 16.40 -7.07 20.72
N TYR A 257 16.56 -8.37 20.43
CA TYR A 257 15.55 -9.35 20.84
C TYR A 257 15.50 -9.46 22.37
N PRO A 258 14.34 -9.82 22.95
CA PRO A 258 14.23 -10.10 24.38
C PRO A 258 15.31 -11.11 24.83
N GLY A 259 16.07 -10.75 25.88
CA GLY A 259 17.16 -11.59 26.40
C GLY A 259 18.48 -11.50 25.64
N SER A 260 18.63 -10.56 24.70
CA SER A 260 19.91 -10.20 24.09
C SER A 260 20.35 -8.80 24.51
N ASP A 261 21.63 -8.67 24.87
CA ASP A 261 22.23 -7.40 25.24
C ASP A 261 22.77 -6.62 24.04
N ARG A 262 22.74 -7.24 22.84
CA ARG A 262 23.26 -6.65 21.60
C ARG A 262 22.15 -6.15 20.69
N PRO A 263 22.27 -4.92 20.14
CA PRO A 263 21.29 -4.40 19.20
C PRO A 263 21.23 -5.27 17.95
N ARG A 264 20.06 -5.28 17.32
CA ARG A 264 19.90 -5.81 15.97
C ARG A 264 20.26 -4.71 14.99
N VAL A 265 20.64 -5.09 13.78
CA VAL A 265 20.93 -4.13 12.71
C VAL A 265 19.98 -4.38 11.57
N VAL A 266 19.37 -3.32 11.05
CA VAL A 266 18.52 -3.39 9.85
C VAL A 266 19.02 -2.38 8.84
N GLY A 267 18.89 -2.71 7.56
CA GLY A 267 19.44 -1.83 6.54
C GLY A 267 18.99 -2.18 5.14
N LEU A 268 19.50 -1.38 4.22
CA LEU A 268 19.32 -1.51 2.80
C LEU A 268 20.61 -2.02 2.15
N LEU A 269 20.47 -2.76 1.06
CA LEU A 269 21.53 -3.05 0.10
C LEU A 269 21.06 -2.66 -1.31
N ALA A 270 21.94 -2.09 -2.12
CA ALA A 270 21.73 -1.89 -3.56
C ALA A 270 23.07 -2.02 -4.30
N PRO A 271 23.09 -2.44 -5.58
CA PRO A 271 24.29 -2.38 -6.40
C PRO A 271 24.84 -0.95 -6.48
N THR A 272 26.16 -0.76 -6.57
CA THR A 272 26.75 0.58 -6.75
C THR A 272 26.36 1.23 -8.08
N ASP A 273 26.24 0.41 -9.13
CA ASP A 273 25.78 0.82 -10.46
C ASP A 273 24.30 0.49 -10.67
N ALA A 274 23.47 0.65 -9.63
CA ALA A 274 22.04 0.36 -9.72
C ALA A 274 21.35 1.28 -10.74
N GLU A 275 21.18 0.79 -11.96
CA GLU A 275 20.29 1.43 -12.92
C GLU A 275 18.84 1.32 -12.45
N LYS A 276 18.04 2.36 -12.70
CA LYS A 276 16.60 2.28 -12.48
C LYS A 276 16.07 1.12 -13.32
N MET A 277 15.22 0.29 -12.71
CA MET A 277 14.53 -0.74 -13.46
C MET A 277 13.75 -0.08 -14.60
N ASP A 278 13.81 -0.65 -15.79
CA ASP A 278 13.08 -0.18 -16.98
C ASP A 278 11.59 -0.51 -16.83
N ILE A 279 10.95 0.22 -15.91
CA ILE A 279 9.56 0.09 -15.55
C ILE A 279 8.91 1.44 -15.84
N PRO A 280 7.85 1.49 -16.66
CA PRO A 280 7.10 2.70 -16.90
C PRO A 280 6.75 3.45 -15.60
N THR A 281 6.62 4.76 -15.70
CA THR A 281 6.12 5.63 -14.63
C THR A 281 4.94 6.43 -15.16
N ILE A 282 4.08 6.91 -14.28
CA ILE A 282 2.99 7.80 -14.68
C ILE A 282 3.58 9.07 -15.29
N GLN A 283 3.33 9.30 -16.57
CA GLN A 283 3.68 10.54 -17.25
C GLN A 283 2.59 11.58 -17.03
N TYR A 284 2.93 12.71 -16.42
CA TYR A 284 1.99 13.81 -16.23
C TYR A 284 2.14 14.84 -17.35
N LEU A 285 1.06 15.09 -18.08
CA LEU A 285 1.04 16.07 -19.17
C LEU A 285 -0.05 17.12 -18.98
N ASP A 286 0.28 18.37 -19.30
CA ASP A 286 -0.72 19.40 -19.54
C ASP A 286 -1.37 19.15 -20.92
N GLY A 287 -2.67 18.83 -20.94
CA GLY A 287 -3.40 18.45 -22.15
C GLY A 287 -4.79 17.87 -21.87
N ASP A 288 -5.46 17.42 -22.92
CA ASP A 288 -6.79 16.80 -22.87
C ASP A 288 -6.68 15.29 -23.07
N ALA A 289 -7.14 14.50 -22.11
CA ALA A 289 -7.13 13.03 -22.21
C ALA A 289 -8.04 12.48 -23.32
N THR A 290 -8.97 13.26 -23.85
CA THR A 290 -9.75 12.89 -25.06
C THR A 290 -8.98 13.08 -26.36
N SER A 291 -7.75 13.60 -26.29
CA SER A 291 -6.80 13.66 -27.40
C SER A 291 -5.48 13.00 -26.96
N PRO A 292 -5.48 11.66 -26.77
CA PRO A 292 -4.30 10.94 -26.28
C PRO A 292 -3.13 11.10 -27.25
N ARG A 293 -1.92 11.24 -26.69
CA ARG A 293 -0.68 11.48 -27.45
C ARG A 293 0.10 10.17 -27.59
N GLY A 294 0.80 10.01 -28.70
CA GLY A 294 1.58 8.80 -28.99
C GLY A 294 0.97 7.99 -30.12
N ASP A 295 1.71 6.98 -30.57
CA ASP A 295 1.33 6.11 -31.67
C ASP A 295 0.83 4.75 -31.14
N GLY A 296 0.31 3.91 -32.03
CA GLY A 296 -0.18 2.57 -31.68
C GLY A 296 -1.52 2.56 -30.96
N ASN A 297 -1.90 1.43 -30.38
CA ASN A 297 -3.20 1.29 -29.74
C ASN A 297 -3.26 2.12 -28.45
N ARG A 298 -4.35 2.87 -28.25
CA ARG A 298 -4.54 3.78 -27.11
C ARG A 298 -5.87 3.54 -26.43
N ILE A 299 -5.86 3.44 -25.11
CA ILE A 299 -7.07 3.29 -24.30
C ILE A 299 -7.26 4.54 -23.44
N VAL A 300 -8.37 5.24 -23.63
CA VAL A 300 -8.79 6.35 -22.76
C VAL A 300 -9.63 5.81 -21.61
N ALA A 301 -9.07 5.76 -20.40
CA ALA A 301 -9.72 5.22 -19.22
C ALA A 301 -10.36 6.34 -18.37
N HIS A 302 -11.58 6.10 -17.87
CA HIS A 302 -12.23 7.01 -16.94
C HIS A 302 -13.21 6.31 -15.99
N VAL A 303 -13.56 7.02 -14.91
CA VAL A 303 -14.50 6.55 -13.89
C VAL A 303 -15.90 7.07 -14.20
N VAL A 304 -16.89 6.18 -14.11
CA VAL A 304 -18.32 6.46 -14.19
C VAL A 304 -19.01 6.01 -12.89
N ASN A 305 -20.25 6.46 -12.69
CA ASN A 305 -21.02 6.13 -11.49
C ASN A 305 -22.00 4.96 -11.70
N ASP A 306 -22.38 4.34 -10.59
CA ASP A 306 -23.33 3.21 -10.52
C ASP A 306 -24.81 3.61 -10.61
N ALA A 307 -25.14 4.90 -10.48
CA ALA A 307 -26.51 5.35 -10.33
C ALA A 307 -27.21 5.71 -11.65
N THR A 308 -26.47 6.09 -12.69
CA THR A 308 -27.07 6.47 -13.98
C THR A 308 -26.16 6.17 -15.17
N PRO A 309 -26.71 5.67 -16.29
CA PRO A 309 -25.95 5.46 -17.51
C PRO A 309 -25.69 6.75 -18.31
N ARG A 310 -26.29 7.89 -17.94
CA ARG A 310 -26.12 9.17 -18.65
C ARG A 310 -25.03 10.02 -17.99
N TRP A 311 -24.06 10.49 -18.78
CA TRP A 311 -22.95 11.29 -18.29
C TRP A 311 -23.28 12.80 -18.29
N GLY A 312 -23.58 13.34 -17.11
CA GLY A 312 -23.99 14.75 -16.95
C GLY A 312 -22.88 15.71 -16.49
N GLY A 313 -21.74 15.21 -16.04
CA GLY A 313 -20.67 15.98 -15.40
C GLY A 313 -19.28 15.36 -15.54
N GLY A 314 -18.27 16.12 -15.12
CA GLY A 314 -16.87 15.69 -15.08
C GLY A 314 -16.31 15.31 -16.47
N PHE A 315 -15.28 14.47 -16.45
CA PHE A 315 -14.63 13.97 -17.67
C PHE A 315 -15.58 13.12 -18.53
N ALA A 316 -16.47 12.33 -17.92
CA ALA A 316 -17.47 11.55 -18.66
C ALA A 316 -18.38 12.44 -19.54
N LYS A 317 -18.69 13.66 -19.11
CA LYS A 317 -19.39 14.65 -19.95
C LYS A 317 -18.54 15.10 -21.14
N VAL A 318 -17.24 15.29 -20.94
CA VAL A 318 -16.30 15.65 -22.02
C VAL A 318 -16.26 14.51 -23.04
N VAL A 319 -16.07 13.26 -22.60
CA VAL A 319 -16.17 12.05 -23.42
C VAL A 319 -17.47 11.99 -24.21
N SER A 320 -18.63 12.28 -23.58
CA SER A 320 -19.93 12.28 -24.29
C SER A 320 -20.03 13.30 -25.42
N ARG A 321 -19.31 14.42 -25.30
CA ARG A 321 -19.31 15.51 -26.30
C ARG A 321 -18.33 15.21 -27.42
N THR A 322 -17.16 14.68 -27.09
CA THR A 322 -16.13 14.29 -28.07
C THR A 322 -16.58 13.07 -28.87
N TRP A 323 -17.13 12.04 -28.20
CA TRP A 323 -17.57 10.79 -28.82
C TRP A 323 -19.01 10.44 -28.42
N PRO A 324 -20.03 11.01 -29.10
CA PRO A 324 -21.44 10.74 -28.80
C PRO A 324 -21.82 9.25 -28.90
N ASN A 325 -21.18 8.49 -29.78
CA ASN A 325 -21.41 7.05 -29.94
C ASN A 325 -21.03 6.27 -28.68
N ALA A 326 -19.91 6.62 -28.03
CA ALA A 326 -19.48 5.99 -26.78
C ALA A 326 -20.56 6.08 -25.68
N GLN A 327 -21.24 7.24 -25.59
CA GLN A 327 -22.35 7.44 -24.66
C GLN A 327 -23.57 6.58 -25.01
N GLN A 328 -23.86 6.39 -26.30
CA GLN A 328 -24.96 5.54 -26.77
C GLN A 328 -24.68 4.06 -26.51
N ASP A 329 -23.45 3.61 -26.75
CA ASP A 329 -23.01 2.23 -26.51
C ASP A 329 -23.03 1.92 -25.02
N PHE A 330 -22.54 2.82 -24.18
CA PHE A 330 -22.61 2.65 -22.72
C PHE A 330 -24.06 2.60 -22.21
N ILE A 331 -24.95 3.45 -22.72
CA ILE A 331 -26.39 3.39 -22.37
C ILE A 331 -26.98 2.05 -22.80
N SER A 332 -26.64 1.57 -24.00
CA SER A 332 -27.15 0.31 -24.54
C SER A 332 -26.66 -0.88 -23.71
N TRP A 333 -25.37 -0.91 -23.38
CA TRP A 333 -24.76 -1.88 -22.48
C TRP A 333 -25.41 -1.87 -21.09
N ALA A 334 -25.60 -0.71 -20.47
CA ALA A 334 -26.23 -0.59 -19.16
C ALA A 334 -27.70 -1.04 -19.15
N LYS A 335 -28.41 -0.91 -20.28
CA LYS A 335 -29.81 -1.37 -20.43
C LYS A 335 -29.95 -2.88 -20.60
N GLN A 336 -28.88 -3.60 -20.99
CA GLN A 336 -28.95 -5.05 -21.16
C GLN A 336 -29.27 -5.76 -19.85
N ASN A 337 -28.73 -5.26 -18.73
CA ASN A 337 -29.00 -5.78 -17.39
C ASN A 337 -28.73 -4.67 -16.37
N GLN A 338 -29.65 -4.47 -15.41
CA GLN A 338 -29.51 -3.47 -14.35
C GLN A 338 -28.23 -3.66 -13.53
N ASN A 339 -27.76 -4.91 -13.38
CA ASN A 339 -26.53 -5.22 -12.66
C ASN A 339 -25.26 -4.76 -13.39
N ARG A 340 -25.33 -4.31 -14.65
CA ARG A 340 -24.16 -3.80 -15.39
C ARG A 340 -23.56 -2.56 -14.73
N LEU A 341 -24.39 -1.71 -14.12
CA LEU A 341 -23.91 -0.55 -13.36
C LEU A 341 -23.50 -0.89 -11.92
N ASN A 342 -23.41 -2.16 -11.53
CA ASN A 342 -22.83 -2.49 -10.24
C ASN A 342 -21.37 -2.06 -10.21
N LEU A 343 -20.94 -1.55 -9.05
CA LEU A 343 -19.56 -1.16 -8.83
C LEU A 343 -18.61 -2.33 -9.17
N GLY A 344 -17.45 -2.02 -9.72
CA GLY A 344 -16.41 -2.99 -10.13
C GLY A 344 -16.60 -3.52 -11.55
N ASN A 345 -17.79 -3.37 -12.12
CA ASN A 345 -17.98 -3.65 -13.54
C ASN A 345 -17.27 -2.61 -14.40
N ASN A 346 -16.92 -3.06 -15.60
CA ASN A 346 -16.30 -2.23 -16.60
C ASN A 346 -16.76 -2.63 -18.01
N CYS A 347 -16.45 -1.79 -18.99
CA CYS A 347 -16.62 -2.12 -20.40
C CYS A 347 -15.66 -1.30 -21.27
N LEU A 348 -15.30 -1.87 -22.42
CA LEU A 348 -14.47 -1.26 -23.43
C LEU A 348 -15.29 -1.04 -24.70
N PHE A 349 -15.17 0.15 -25.31
CA PHE A 349 -15.73 0.42 -26.64
C PHE A 349 -14.65 0.98 -27.56
N GLN A 350 -14.63 0.50 -28.80
CA GLN A 350 -13.76 1.02 -29.84
C GLN A 350 -14.36 2.30 -30.42
N ILE A 351 -13.54 3.34 -30.54
CA ILE A 351 -13.92 4.65 -31.09
C ILE A 351 -13.34 4.82 -32.50
N GLU A 352 -12.07 4.45 -32.66
CA GLU A 352 -11.33 4.46 -33.93
C GLU A 352 -10.52 3.15 -34.04
N ASP A 353 -9.87 2.90 -35.17
CA ASP A 353 -9.11 1.67 -35.40
C ASP A 353 -8.04 1.41 -34.34
N ASP A 354 -7.43 2.48 -33.80
CA ASP A 354 -6.37 2.45 -32.79
C ASP A 354 -6.75 3.13 -31.46
N LEU A 355 -8.03 3.42 -31.24
CA LEU A 355 -8.52 4.15 -30.06
C LEU A 355 -9.73 3.48 -29.42
N TRP A 356 -9.63 3.22 -28.11
CA TRP A 356 -10.71 2.68 -27.29
C TRP A 356 -10.98 3.57 -26.08
N VAL A 357 -12.20 3.47 -25.54
CA VAL A 357 -12.58 4.09 -24.27
C VAL A 357 -12.96 3.00 -23.28
N PHE A 358 -12.33 3.04 -22.12
CA PHE A 358 -12.57 2.10 -21.03
C PHE A 358 -13.33 2.77 -19.89
N HIS A 359 -14.48 2.19 -19.55
CA HIS A 359 -15.42 2.71 -18.56
C HIS A 359 -15.31 1.90 -17.28
N MET A 360 -14.98 2.56 -16.17
CA MET A 360 -14.85 1.92 -14.86
C MET A 360 -15.99 2.35 -13.95
N VAL A 361 -16.88 1.43 -13.58
CA VAL A 361 -17.97 1.72 -12.63
C VAL A 361 -17.39 1.68 -11.22
N ALA A 362 -16.77 2.77 -10.79
CA ALA A 362 -16.07 2.85 -9.52
C ALA A 362 -16.54 4.01 -8.64
N GLN A 363 -17.57 4.75 -9.06
CA GLN A 363 -18.14 5.83 -8.27
C GLN A 363 -19.55 5.46 -7.79
N HIS A 364 -19.79 5.52 -6.48
CA HIS A 364 -21.12 5.42 -5.91
C HIS A 364 -21.87 6.76 -6.03
N GLY A 365 -23.02 6.74 -6.69
CA GLY A 365 -23.85 7.91 -6.91
C GLY A 365 -23.17 9.02 -7.72
N TYR A 366 -23.85 10.15 -7.88
CA TYR A 366 -23.35 11.33 -8.58
C TYR A 366 -23.59 12.64 -7.85
N ARG A 367 -24.25 12.59 -6.68
CA ARG A 367 -24.54 13.77 -5.87
C ARG A 367 -23.29 14.16 -5.09
N GLN A 368 -23.04 15.46 -5.00
CA GLN A 368 -22.02 15.97 -4.09
C GLN A 368 -22.45 15.66 -2.67
N SER A 369 -21.57 14.98 -1.94
CA SER A 369 -21.75 14.63 -0.54
C SER A 369 -20.48 14.98 0.23
N LEU A 370 -20.54 14.97 1.55
CA LEU A 370 -19.35 15.10 2.38
C LEU A 370 -18.40 13.91 2.16
N GLN A 371 -18.96 12.75 1.84
CA GLN A 371 -18.20 11.56 1.50
C GLN A 371 -17.82 11.49 0.02
N PRO A 372 -16.56 11.13 -0.29
CA PRO A 372 -16.14 10.73 -1.63
C PRO A 372 -17.09 9.68 -2.22
N GLY A 373 -17.46 9.89 -3.48
CA GLY A 373 -18.19 8.91 -4.27
C GLY A 373 -17.28 7.80 -4.79
N ILE A 374 -15.96 8.02 -4.90
CA ILE A 374 -15.04 6.99 -5.40
C ILE A 374 -15.04 5.76 -4.49
N ARG A 375 -14.89 4.56 -5.07
CA ARG A 375 -14.78 3.29 -4.35
C ARG A 375 -13.51 2.59 -4.82
N TYR A 376 -12.42 2.76 -4.07
CA TYR A 376 -11.09 2.35 -4.50
C TYR A 376 -10.95 0.84 -4.75
N HIS A 377 -11.58 -0.02 -3.96
CA HIS A 377 -11.59 -1.46 -4.23
C HIS A 377 -12.18 -1.79 -5.62
N HIS A 378 -13.25 -1.09 -6.00
CA HIS A 378 -13.88 -1.28 -7.31
C HIS A 378 -13.07 -0.60 -8.42
N LEU A 379 -12.36 0.49 -8.11
CA LEU A 379 -11.37 1.10 -9.01
C LEU A 379 -10.22 0.14 -9.28
N GLU A 380 -9.63 -0.46 -8.25
CA GLU A 380 -8.58 -1.49 -8.31
C GLU A 380 -9.03 -2.70 -9.13
N THR A 381 -10.23 -3.22 -8.86
CA THR A 381 -10.85 -4.28 -9.69
C THR A 381 -10.89 -3.88 -11.17
N CYS A 382 -11.30 -2.64 -11.46
CA CYS A 382 -11.34 -2.14 -12.83
C CYS A 382 -9.94 -1.91 -13.43
N LEU A 383 -8.95 -1.50 -12.62
CA LEU A 383 -7.56 -1.33 -13.07
C LEU A 383 -6.91 -2.67 -13.41
N HIS A 384 -7.22 -3.74 -12.68
CA HIS A 384 -6.80 -5.10 -13.04
C HIS A 384 -7.42 -5.55 -14.37
N ALA A 385 -8.71 -5.31 -14.59
CA ALA A 385 -9.33 -5.57 -15.89
C ALA A 385 -8.71 -4.73 -17.01
N LEU A 386 -8.38 -3.46 -16.73
CA LEU A 386 -7.69 -2.58 -17.67
C LEU A 386 -6.28 -3.09 -18.00
N LEU A 387 -5.55 -3.65 -17.03
CA LEU A 387 -4.24 -4.26 -17.25
C LEU A 387 -4.33 -5.42 -18.27
N GLU A 388 -5.29 -6.33 -18.07
CA GLU A 388 -5.51 -7.46 -18.98
C GLU A 388 -5.81 -6.96 -20.39
N ILE A 389 -6.76 -6.03 -20.52
CA ILE A 389 -7.15 -5.44 -21.81
C ILE A 389 -6.00 -4.68 -22.47
N ALA A 390 -5.23 -3.90 -21.71
CA ALA A 390 -4.10 -3.14 -22.26
C ALA A 390 -3.01 -4.09 -22.79
N ASN A 391 -2.75 -5.21 -22.12
CA ASN A 391 -1.85 -6.23 -22.59
C ASN A 391 -2.37 -6.94 -23.86
N GLU A 392 -3.65 -7.32 -23.88
CA GLU A 392 -4.28 -7.96 -25.04
C GLU A 392 -4.22 -7.08 -26.29
N HIS A 393 -4.46 -5.78 -26.12
CA HIS A 393 -4.45 -4.80 -27.20
C HIS A 393 -3.05 -4.23 -27.49
N VAL A 394 -2.03 -4.55 -26.70
CA VAL A 394 -0.70 -3.91 -26.76
C VAL A 394 -0.86 -2.37 -26.79
N ALA A 395 -1.61 -1.86 -25.81
CA ALA A 395 -2.08 -0.49 -25.79
C ALA A 395 -1.50 0.33 -24.64
N SER A 396 -1.24 1.61 -24.92
CA SER A 396 -0.95 2.61 -23.89
C SER A 396 -2.24 3.12 -23.26
N VAL A 397 -2.16 3.55 -22.00
CA VAL A 397 -3.33 4.00 -21.23
C VAL A 397 -3.25 5.50 -20.97
N HIS A 398 -4.34 6.18 -21.28
CA HIS A 398 -4.50 7.63 -21.17
C HIS A 398 -5.67 7.95 -20.27
N MET A 399 -5.51 8.87 -19.33
CA MET A 399 -6.60 9.20 -18.41
C MET A 399 -6.46 10.61 -17.81
N PRO A 400 -7.54 11.26 -17.35
CA PRO A 400 -7.41 12.39 -16.45
C PRO A 400 -6.97 11.91 -15.06
N ARG A 401 -6.95 12.80 -14.06
CA ARG A 401 -6.90 12.37 -12.65
C ARG A 401 -8.21 11.72 -12.20
N ILE A 402 -8.40 10.46 -12.60
CA ILE A 402 -9.61 9.67 -12.41
C ILE A 402 -9.99 9.56 -10.92
N GLY A 403 -11.29 9.51 -10.64
CA GLY A 403 -11.81 9.39 -9.28
C GLY A 403 -11.60 10.60 -8.34
N CYS A 404 -10.80 11.60 -8.73
CA CYS A 404 -10.40 12.72 -7.86
C CYS A 404 -11.05 14.07 -8.25
N GLY A 405 -11.92 14.04 -9.25
CA GLY A 405 -12.77 15.17 -9.66
C GLY A 405 -14.05 15.23 -8.84
N GLN A 406 -15.19 14.95 -9.50
CA GLN A 406 -16.51 14.95 -8.84
C GLN A 406 -16.67 13.84 -7.80
N ALA A 407 -15.95 12.73 -7.97
CA ALA A 407 -15.98 11.60 -7.04
C ALA A 407 -15.20 11.87 -5.74
N GLY A 408 -14.43 12.96 -5.65
CA GLY A 408 -13.82 13.40 -4.39
C GLY A 408 -12.67 12.54 -3.84
N GLY A 409 -12.11 11.64 -4.64
CA GLY A 409 -10.97 10.80 -4.26
C GLY A 409 -9.66 11.57 -4.07
N ASN A 410 -8.72 10.90 -3.42
CA ASN A 410 -7.35 11.32 -3.16
C ASN A 410 -6.43 10.80 -4.26
N TRP A 411 -5.80 11.73 -4.97
CA TRP A 411 -4.96 11.38 -6.11
C TRP A 411 -3.72 10.58 -5.73
N SER A 412 -3.13 10.77 -4.54
CA SER A 412 -1.96 9.98 -4.13
C SER A 412 -2.29 8.49 -3.99
N VAL A 413 -3.50 8.16 -3.52
CA VAL A 413 -3.97 6.77 -3.45
C VAL A 413 -4.20 6.22 -4.86
N VAL A 414 -4.92 6.96 -5.70
CA VAL A 414 -5.20 6.54 -7.09
C VAL A 414 -3.91 6.38 -7.90
N ALA A 415 -2.95 7.30 -7.74
CA ALA A 415 -1.67 7.24 -8.43
C ALA A 415 -0.85 6.03 -7.98
N GLU A 416 -0.83 5.70 -6.69
CA GLU A 416 -0.14 4.49 -6.21
C GLU A 416 -0.80 3.22 -6.77
N LEU A 417 -2.14 3.14 -6.84
CA LEU A 417 -2.85 2.02 -7.47
C LEU A 417 -2.52 1.89 -8.97
N ILE A 418 -2.52 3.00 -9.70
CA ILE A 418 -2.16 3.01 -11.14
C ILE A 418 -0.70 2.57 -11.32
N ASP A 419 0.20 3.08 -10.48
CA ASP A 419 1.62 2.73 -10.54
C ASP A 419 1.82 1.23 -10.31
N ASP A 420 1.19 0.69 -9.26
CA ASP A 420 1.35 -0.71 -8.85
C ASP A 420 0.71 -1.69 -9.84
N ILE A 421 -0.50 -1.39 -10.32
CA ILE A 421 -1.27 -2.30 -11.17
C ILE A 421 -0.86 -2.17 -12.64
N LEU A 422 -0.69 -0.95 -13.17
CA LEU A 422 -0.43 -0.73 -14.59
C LEU A 422 1.07 -0.57 -14.88
N CYS A 423 1.69 0.46 -14.31
CA CYS A 423 3.05 0.83 -14.68
C CYS A 423 4.07 -0.26 -14.34
N ARG A 424 3.98 -0.86 -13.14
CA ARG A 424 4.86 -1.98 -12.72
C ARG A 424 4.67 -3.25 -13.52
N ASN A 425 3.54 -3.40 -14.20
CA ASN A 425 3.27 -4.49 -15.13
C ASN A 425 3.56 -4.11 -16.59
N GLY A 426 4.32 -3.03 -16.82
CA GLY A 426 4.84 -2.67 -18.14
C GLY A 426 3.91 -1.82 -19.00
N ILE A 427 2.81 -1.31 -18.45
CA ILE A 427 1.88 -0.46 -19.20
C ILE A 427 2.34 1.00 -19.14
N ASP A 428 2.48 1.62 -20.32
CA ASP A 428 2.69 3.07 -20.43
C ASP A 428 1.42 3.81 -20.05
N VAL A 429 1.51 4.67 -19.02
CA VAL A 429 0.38 5.44 -18.51
C VAL A 429 0.66 6.93 -18.61
N THR A 430 -0.28 7.66 -19.23
CA THR A 430 -0.26 9.12 -19.28
C THR A 430 -1.47 9.73 -18.57
N VAL A 431 -1.21 10.57 -17.58
CA VAL A 431 -2.22 11.33 -16.84
C VAL A 431 -2.25 12.78 -17.31
N TYR A 432 -3.40 13.20 -17.82
CA TYR A 432 -3.61 14.53 -18.37
C TYR A 432 -4.23 15.50 -17.37
N THR A 433 -3.77 16.74 -17.42
CA THR A 433 -4.32 17.88 -16.68
C THR A 433 -4.65 18.98 -17.67
N LEU A 434 -5.88 19.49 -17.66
CA LEU A 434 -6.17 20.68 -18.45
C LEU A 434 -5.33 21.85 -17.91
N PRO A 435 -4.75 22.72 -18.77
CA PRO A 435 -3.97 23.87 -18.31
C PRO A 435 -4.72 24.78 -17.32
N THR A 436 -6.04 24.88 -17.48
CA THR A 436 -6.94 25.64 -16.59
C THR A 436 -7.11 25.01 -15.19
N GLU A 437 -6.83 23.72 -15.05
CA GLU A 437 -6.94 22.97 -13.79
C GLU A 437 -5.58 22.77 -13.09
N ARG A 438 -4.48 23.18 -13.72
CA ARG A 438 -3.11 22.99 -13.20
C ARG A 438 -2.94 23.45 -11.75
N ALA A 439 -3.44 24.65 -11.43
CA ALA A 439 -3.34 25.22 -10.09
C ALA A 439 -4.11 24.42 -9.00
N LYS A 440 -5.08 23.58 -9.38
CA LYS A 440 -5.77 22.67 -8.46
C LYS A 440 -4.84 21.56 -7.97
N TRP A 441 -3.88 21.16 -8.80
CA TRP A 441 -3.04 20.00 -8.57
C TRP A 441 -1.62 20.35 -8.10
N GLU A 442 -1.15 21.57 -8.37
CA GLU A 442 0.17 22.08 -7.93
C GLU A 442 0.23 22.48 -6.45
N LYS A 443 -0.91 22.69 -5.79
CA LYS A 443 -0.98 23.00 -4.36
C LYS A 443 -1.52 21.78 -3.61
N PRO A 444 -0.70 21.04 -2.84
CA PRO A 444 -1.16 19.92 -2.03
C PRO A 444 -2.37 20.31 -1.17
N GLU A 445 -2.33 21.50 -0.57
CA GLU A 445 -3.38 22.12 0.27
C GLU A 445 -4.72 22.44 -0.45
N ARG A 446 -4.77 22.35 -1.79
CA ARG A 446 -5.99 22.63 -2.59
C ARG A 446 -6.51 21.42 -3.36
N GLN A 447 -5.71 20.36 -3.46
CA GLN A 447 -6.34 19.05 -3.53
C GLN A 447 -7.13 18.96 -2.23
N ARG A 448 -8.39 18.52 -2.25
CA ARG A 448 -8.98 18.05 -0.98
C ARG A 448 -8.16 16.84 -0.61
N THR A 449 -7.04 17.06 0.06
CA THR A 449 -6.36 16.00 0.78
C THR A 449 -7.33 15.62 1.86
N LEU A 450 -7.28 14.35 2.22
CA LEU A 450 -8.03 13.83 3.34
C LEU A 450 -7.63 14.49 4.70
N PHE A 451 -6.78 15.53 4.69
CA PHE A 451 -6.07 16.06 5.84
C PHE A 451 -6.20 17.58 6.03
N ASP A 452 -6.89 18.29 5.13
CA ASP A 452 -7.07 19.75 5.24
C ASP A 452 -8.47 20.10 5.78
N PHE A 453 -8.63 20.08 7.11
CA PHE A 453 -9.74 20.75 7.80
C PHE A 453 -9.23 21.63 8.96
N SER A 454 -8.93 22.89 8.65
CA SER A 454 -8.96 24.10 9.51
C SER A 454 -8.51 25.27 8.61
N ASP A 455 -9.11 26.45 8.53
CA ASP A 455 -10.14 27.14 9.28
C ASP A 455 -11.01 27.94 8.29
N SER A 456 -12.32 27.99 8.51
CA SER A 456 -13.14 29.08 7.99
C SER A 456 -14.18 29.46 9.03
N GLU A 457 -13.87 30.50 9.81
CA GLU A 457 -14.88 31.40 10.38
C GLU A 457 -15.66 32.10 9.27
#